data_AF-A0A2P2JRN1-F1
#
_entry.id   AF-A0A2P2JRN1-F1
#
_cell.length_a   1.000
_cell.length_b   1.000
_cell.length_c   1.000
_cell.angle_alpha   90.00
_cell.angle_beta   90.00
_cell.angle_gamma   90.00
#
_symmetry.space_group_name_H-M   'P 1'
#
loop_
_entity.id
_entity.type
_entity.pdbx_description
1 polymer ?
#
loop_
_entity_poly.entity_id
_entity_poly.type
_entity_poly.pdbx_seq_one_letter_code
_entity_poly.pdbx_strand_id
1 'polypeptide(L)'
;MEVGCGSGYVITSLALMLAPLPNGVYYIATDISPHALRVTGETLEAHGLQAELVNTDIASGLEKHLAGLVDVLVVNPPYVPTPENEVGCEGIASAWAGGYNGRTLIDRILPFAAAFLSPRGCLYMVTLTANDPCDICLQMRKLGFASRIVLQRSTEEESLHIIKFWRDPEIVQLDAKQLFTAKKSVSPRLMVPQFPRLPLWKNL
;
A
#
# COMPACT_ATOMS: atom_id res chain seq x y z
N MET A 1 3.42 -9.57 -8.84
CA MET A 1 3.73 -9.92 -7.45
C MET A 1 2.44 -10.01 -6.66
N GLU A 2 2.25 -11.05 -5.87
CA GLU A 2 1.17 -11.17 -4.89
C GLU A 2 1.75 -11.13 -3.46
N VAL A 3 1.10 -10.40 -2.55
CA VAL A 3 1.44 -10.40 -1.11
C VAL A 3 0.30 -11.04 -0.34
N GLY A 4 0.65 -12.04 0.49
CA GLY A 4 -0.32 -12.87 1.22
C GLY A 4 -1.02 -13.85 0.28
N CYS A 5 -0.26 -14.71 -0.39
CA CYS A 5 -0.78 -15.54 -1.48
C CYS A 5 -1.74 -16.65 -1.03
N GLY A 6 -1.71 -17.06 0.24
CA GLY A 6 -2.68 -18.01 0.80
C GLY A 6 -2.73 -19.32 0.02
N SER A 7 -3.86 -19.55 -0.67
CA SER A 7 -4.06 -20.74 -1.51
C SER A 7 -3.39 -20.67 -2.87
N GLY A 8 -2.92 -19.50 -3.31
CA GLY A 8 -2.26 -19.30 -4.60
C GLY A 8 -3.20 -19.10 -5.78
N TYR A 9 -4.52 -19.05 -5.57
CA TYR A 9 -5.49 -18.90 -6.64
C TYR A 9 -5.31 -17.60 -7.43
N VAL A 10 -4.98 -16.49 -6.77
CA VAL A 10 -4.86 -15.19 -7.42
C VAL A 10 -3.61 -15.13 -8.29
N ILE A 11 -2.41 -15.46 -7.77
CA ILE A 11 -1.20 -15.50 -8.59
C ILE A 11 -1.30 -16.51 -9.73
N THR A 12 -1.91 -17.68 -9.50
CA THR A 12 -2.12 -18.70 -10.54
C THR A 12 -3.07 -18.18 -11.62
N SER A 13 -4.17 -17.54 -11.23
CA SER A 13 -5.12 -16.94 -12.19
C SER A 13 -4.49 -15.81 -13.00
N LEU A 14 -3.70 -14.94 -12.37
CA LEU A 14 -2.94 -13.90 -13.07
C LEU A 14 -1.96 -14.52 -14.06
N ALA A 15 -1.26 -15.58 -13.68
CA ALA A 15 -0.31 -16.25 -14.56
C ALA A 15 -0.98 -16.86 -15.80
N LEU A 16 -2.16 -17.48 -15.63
CA LEU A 16 -2.96 -17.98 -16.75
C LEU A 16 -3.45 -16.85 -17.67
N MET A 17 -3.93 -15.74 -17.10
CA MET A 17 -4.43 -14.60 -17.87
C MET A 17 -3.33 -13.88 -18.67
N LEU A 18 -2.11 -13.85 -18.12
CA LEU A 18 -0.97 -13.15 -18.72
C LEU A 18 -0.09 -14.06 -19.59
N ALA A 19 -0.33 -15.38 -19.60
CA ALA A 19 0.40 -16.35 -20.42
C ALA A 19 0.51 -16.00 -21.91
N PRO A 20 -0.48 -15.35 -22.57
CA PRO A 20 -0.35 -14.95 -23.97
C PRO A 20 0.63 -13.79 -24.24
N LEU A 21 1.18 -13.14 -23.21
CA LEU A 21 2.09 -12.00 -23.40
C LEU A 21 3.45 -12.46 -23.95
N PRO A 22 3.99 -11.79 -24.98
CA PRO A 22 5.15 -12.26 -25.74
C PRO A 22 6.48 -12.18 -24.97
N ASN A 23 6.58 -11.34 -23.93
CA ASN A 23 7.85 -11.03 -23.27
C ASN A 23 8.14 -11.88 -22.02
N GLY A 24 7.31 -12.89 -21.75
CA GLY A 24 7.35 -13.60 -20.47
C GLY A 24 6.98 -12.66 -19.30
N VAL A 25 6.50 -13.25 -18.22
CA VAL A 25 6.16 -12.50 -16.99
C VAL A 25 6.81 -13.22 -15.83
N TYR A 26 7.43 -12.45 -14.94
CA TYR A 26 8.04 -12.99 -13.73
C TYR A 26 7.04 -12.89 -12.57
N TYR A 27 6.70 -14.04 -11.99
CA TYR A 27 5.72 -14.14 -10.91
C TYR A 27 6.46 -14.33 -9.58
N ILE A 28 6.11 -13.51 -8.60
CA ILE A 28 6.59 -13.60 -7.22
C ILE A 28 5.36 -13.61 -6.32
N ALA A 29 5.31 -14.51 -5.35
CA ALA A 29 4.28 -14.58 -4.33
C ALA A 29 4.92 -14.67 -2.94
N THR A 30 4.46 -13.84 -2.01
CA THR A 30 4.93 -13.84 -0.62
C THR A 30 3.82 -14.26 0.32
N ASP A 31 4.20 -14.93 1.41
CA ASP A 31 3.30 -15.21 2.53
C ASP A 31 4.13 -15.42 3.80
N ILE A 32 3.56 -15.01 4.94
CA ILE A 32 4.18 -15.25 6.26
C ILE A 32 4.03 -16.73 6.66
N SER A 33 2.99 -17.40 6.17
CA SER A 33 2.71 -18.81 6.45
C SER A 33 3.47 -19.73 5.50
N PRO A 34 4.41 -20.56 5.99
CA PRO A 34 5.07 -21.56 5.15
C PRO A 34 4.08 -22.60 4.59
N HIS A 35 2.96 -22.83 5.30
CA HIS A 35 1.89 -23.70 4.81
C HIS A 35 1.19 -23.10 3.58
N ALA A 36 0.92 -21.79 3.57
CA ALA A 36 0.33 -21.10 2.43
C ALA A 36 1.24 -21.19 1.19
N LEU A 37 2.56 -21.04 1.37
CA LEU A 37 3.50 -21.20 0.25
C LEU A 37 3.51 -22.61 -0.32
N ARG A 38 3.46 -23.64 0.53
CA ARG A 38 3.35 -25.03 0.05
C ARG A 38 2.09 -25.23 -0.80
N VAL A 39 0.93 -24.78 -0.31
CA VAL A 39 -0.36 -24.89 -1.03
C VAL A 39 -0.37 -24.06 -2.31
N THR A 40 0.25 -22.87 -2.29
CA THR A 40 0.42 -22.03 -3.48
C THR A 40 1.27 -22.74 -4.52
N GLY A 41 2.36 -23.40 -4.12
CA GLY A 41 3.19 -24.23 -5.00
C GLY A 41 2.43 -25.38 -5.63
N GLU A 42 1.65 -26.13 -4.84
CA GLU A 42 0.78 -27.22 -5.33
C GLU A 42 -0.27 -26.72 -6.34
N THR A 43 -0.85 -25.54 -6.09
CA THR A 43 -1.83 -24.92 -6.99
C THR A 43 -1.19 -24.50 -8.31
N LEU A 44 0.00 -23.92 -8.28
CA LEU A 44 0.76 -23.56 -9.49
C LEU A 44 1.14 -24.82 -10.30
N GLU A 45 1.66 -25.85 -9.63
CA GLU A 45 2.06 -27.11 -10.25
C GLU A 45 0.88 -27.80 -10.94
N ALA A 46 -0.29 -27.85 -10.28
CA ALA A 46 -1.52 -28.41 -10.85
C ALA A 46 -1.96 -27.72 -12.16
N HIS A 47 -1.50 -26.50 -12.42
CA HIS A 47 -1.79 -25.74 -13.63
C HIS A 47 -0.58 -25.63 -14.58
N GLY A 48 0.53 -26.33 -14.31
CA GLY A 48 1.75 -26.28 -15.12
C GLY A 48 2.44 -24.91 -15.10
N LEU A 49 2.26 -24.15 -14.01
CA LEU A 49 2.81 -22.81 -13.82
C LEU A 49 3.91 -22.80 -12.76
N GLN A 50 4.68 -21.71 -12.74
CA GLN A 50 5.72 -21.49 -11.73
C GLN A 50 5.74 -20.02 -11.30
N ALA A 51 6.09 -19.80 -10.04
CA ALA A 51 6.35 -18.49 -9.44
C ALA A 51 7.46 -18.63 -8.39
N GLU A 52 8.18 -17.54 -8.13
CA GLU A 52 9.07 -17.45 -6.97
C GLU A 52 8.24 -17.31 -5.70
N LEU A 53 8.39 -18.25 -4.77
CA LEU A 53 7.67 -18.29 -3.50
C LEU A 53 8.61 -17.89 -2.38
N VAL A 54 8.26 -16.83 -1.63
CA VAL A 54 9.12 -16.26 -0.58
C VAL A 54 8.39 -16.22 0.76
N ASN A 55 8.94 -16.88 1.77
CA ASN A 55 8.42 -16.81 3.14
C ASN A 55 8.94 -15.55 3.82
N THR A 56 8.07 -14.54 3.96
CA THR A 56 8.45 -13.24 4.53
C THR A 56 7.23 -12.48 5.04
N ASP A 57 7.47 -11.52 5.93
CA ASP A 57 6.47 -10.55 6.37
C ASP A 57 6.31 -9.46 5.29
N ILE A 58 5.13 -9.43 4.64
CA ILE A 58 4.78 -8.56 3.51
C ILE A 58 5.73 -8.78 2.31
N ALA A 59 6.90 -8.15 2.36
CA ALA A 59 7.94 -8.19 1.34
C ALA A 59 9.33 -7.88 1.93
N SER A 60 9.48 -8.10 3.25
CA SER A 60 10.73 -7.80 3.97
C SER A 60 11.90 -8.53 3.33
N GLY A 61 13.00 -7.80 3.11
CA GLY A 61 14.22 -8.31 2.46
C GLY A 61 14.23 -8.21 0.93
N LEU A 62 13.10 -7.90 0.29
CA LEU A 62 12.99 -7.76 -1.17
C LEU A 62 13.12 -6.31 -1.64
N GLU A 63 13.20 -5.33 -0.73
CA GLU A 63 13.07 -3.90 -1.04
C GLU A 63 14.15 -3.42 -2.00
N LYS A 64 15.41 -3.83 -1.77
CA LYS A 64 16.54 -3.43 -2.62
C LYS A 64 16.46 -4.06 -4.02
N HIS A 65 15.85 -5.24 -4.11
CA HIS A 65 15.83 -6.03 -5.34
C HIS A 65 14.62 -5.69 -6.22
N LEU A 66 13.51 -5.24 -5.63
CA LEU A 66 12.25 -4.99 -6.34
C LEU A 66 11.83 -3.52 -6.37
N ALA A 67 12.61 -2.60 -5.80
CA ALA A 67 12.32 -1.16 -5.83
C ALA A 67 12.09 -0.65 -7.27
N GLY A 68 10.88 -0.13 -7.53
CA GLY A 68 10.50 0.41 -8.82
C GLY A 68 10.42 -0.62 -9.97
N LEU A 69 10.33 -1.92 -9.67
CA LEU A 69 10.33 -2.99 -10.68
C LEU A 69 9.01 -3.76 -10.78
N VAL A 70 8.08 -3.57 -9.84
CA VAL A 70 6.81 -4.31 -9.83
C VAL A 70 5.76 -3.61 -10.69
N ASP A 71 5.40 -4.23 -11.82
CA ASP A 71 4.37 -3.70 -12.74
C ASP A 71 2.93 -3.99 -12.27
N VAL A 72 2.72 -5.13 -11.61
CA VAL A 72 1.42 -5.50 -11.03
C VAL A 72 1.66 -6.06 -9.64
N LEU A 73 1.11 -5.37 -8.63
CA LEU A 73 1.07 -5.81 -7.25
C LEU A 73 -0.39 -6.12 -6.88
N VAL A 74 -0.65 -7.29 -6.31
CA VAL A 74 -1.98 -7.67 -5.83
C VAL A 74 -1.89 -8.05 -4.36
N VAL A 75 -2.87 -7.57 -3.59
CA VAL A 75 -2.93 -7.79 -2.15
C VAL A 75 -4.37 -8.06 -1.76
N ASN A 76 -4.59 -9.21 -1.12
CA ASN A 76 -5.83 -9.52 -0.42
C ASN A 76 -5.51 -9.61 1.09
N PRO A 77 -5.44 -8.46 1.79
CA PRO A 77 -4.93 -8.43 3.16
C PRO A 77 -5.94 -9.02 4.15
N PRO A 78 -5.53 -9.39 5.38
CA PRO A 78 -6.47 -9.59 6.47
C PRO A 78 -7.14 -8.25 6.81
N TYR A 79 -8.37 -8.08 6.36
CA TYR A 79 -9.10 -6.81 6.40
C TYR A 79 -10.25 -6.79 7.42
N VAL A 80 -10.46 -7.86 8.18
CA VAL A 80 -11.56 -7.95 9.14
C VAL A 80 -11.16 -7.22 10.42
N PRO A 81 -11.97 -6.26 10.91
CA PRO A 81 -11.71 -5.63 12.20
C PRO A 81 -11.72 -6.65 13.34
N THR A 82 -10.62 -6.73 14.08
CA THR A 82 -10.44 -7.64 15.21
C THR A 82 -9.71 -6.93 16.35
N PRO A 83 -9.76 -7.44 17.58
CA PRO A 83 -8.84 -7.01 18.64
C PRO A 83 -7.38 -7.08 18.18
N GLU A 84 -6.55 -6.10 18.56
CA GLU A 84 -5.14 -6.02 18.12
C GLU A 84 -4.31 -7.24 18.54
N ASN A 85 -4.65 -7.87 19.66
CA ASN A 85 -3.97 -9.08 20.13
C ASN A 85 -4.23 -10.32 19.26
N GLU A 86 -5.16 -10.24 18.30
CA GLU A 86 -5.43 -11.31 17.32
C GLU A 86 -4.66 -11.11 16.01
N VAL A 87 -4.04 -9.94 15.81
CA VAL A 87 -3.23 -9.66 14.62
C VAL A 87 -1.95 -10.47 14.66
N GLY A 88 -1.70 -11.26 13.62
CA GLY A 88 -0.49 -12.08 13.52
C GLY A 88 -0.47 -13.31 14.43
N CYS A 89 -1.60 -13.68 15.04
CA CYS A 89 -1.73 -14.97 15.72
C CYS A 89 -1.50 -16.14 14.75
N GLU A 90 -0.82 -17.18 15.22
CA GLU A 90 -0.57 -18.37 14.40
C GLU A 90 -1.86 -19.09 14.00
N GLY A 91 -1.84 -19.68 12.81
CA GLY A 91 -2.95 -20.46 12.26
C GLY A 91 -3.90 -19.63 11.40
N ILE A 92 -5.12 -20.14 11.21
CA ILE A 92 -6.05 -19.65 10.20
C ILE A 92 -6.53 -18.21 10.45
N ALA A 93 -6.55 -17.77 11.71
CA ALA A 93 -6.99 -16.43 12.08
C ALA A 93 -6.16 -15.31 11.44
N SER A 94 -4.87 -15.57 11.18
CA SER A 94 -3.99 -14.64 10.47
C SER A 94 -4.48 -14.27 9.06
N ALA A 95 -5.33 -15.09 8.44
CA ALA A 95 -5.87 -14.84 7.11
C ALA A 95 -6.92 -13.73 7.07
N TRP A 96 -7.54 -13.38 8.21
CA TRP A 96 -8.58 -12.35 8.26
C TRP A 96 -8.36 -11.26 9.31
N ALA A 97 -7.65 -11.56 10.42
CA ALA A 97 -7.49 -10.65 11.55
C ALA A 97 -6.66 -9.40 11.20
N GLY A 98 -7.36 -8.29 10.96
CA GLY A 98 -6.77 -7.04 10.49
C GLY A 98 -6.55 -5.97 11.56
N GLY A 99 -6.92 -6.23 12.82
CA GLY A 99 -6.72 -5.29 13.93
C GLY A 99 -7.73 -4.15 13.94
N TYR A 100 -7.35 -2.99 14.49
CA TYR A 100 -8.22 -1.82 14.57
C TYR A 100 -8.68 -1.38 13.17
N ASN A 101 -10.00 -1.31 12.97
CA ASN A 101 -10.64 -1.09 11.66
C ASN A 101 -10.19 -2.05 10.55
N GLY A 102 -9.55 -3.18 10.87
CA GLY A 102 -9.02 -4.12 9.89
C GLY A 102 -7.85 -3.56 9.07
N ARG A 103 -7.13 -2.56 9.59
CA ARG A 103 -6.13 -1.79 8.82
C ARG A 103 -4.69 -1.98 9.23
N THR A 104 -4.38 -2.68 10.32
CA THR A 104 -3.01 -2.79 10.85
C THR A 104 -2.02 -3.27 9.79
N LEU A 105 -2.39 -4.27 8.97
CA LEU A 105 -1.53 -4.71 7.86
C LEU A 105 -1.66 -3.82 6.61
N ILE A 106 -2.86 -3.31 6.31
CA ILE A 106 -3.09 -2.43 5.16
C ILE A 106 -2.17 -1.21 5.23
N ASP A 107 -2.17 -0.51 6.36
CA ASP A 107 -1.38 0.72 6.55
C ASP A 107 0.13 0.45 6.47
N ARG A 108 0.57 -0.77 6.84
CA ARG A 108 1.96 -1.21 6.65
C ARG A 108 2.28 -1.46 5.18
N ILE A 109 1.36 -2.02 4.40
CA ILE A 109 1.57 -2.41 2.99
C ILE A 109 1.69 -1.18 2.06
N LEU A 110 0.93 -0.12 2.29
CA LEU A 110 0.91 1.08 1.42
C LEU A 110 2.31 1.65 1.12
N PRO A 111 3.20 1.91 2.10
CA PRO A 111 4.55 2.41 1.82
C PRO A 111 5.43 1.40 1.06
N PHE A 112 5.29 0.08 1.31
CA PHE A 112 6.00 -0.93 0.53
C PHE A 112 5.54 -0.93 -0.93
N ALA A 113 4.23 -0.91 -1.15
CA ALA A 113 3.67 -0.82 -2.50
C ALA A 113 4.20 0.42 -3.23
N ALA A 114 4.23 1.58 -2.56
CA ALA A 114 4.76 2.81 -3.14
C ALA A 114 6.24 2.71 -3.53
N ALA A 115 7.06 1.95 -2.81
CA ALA A 115 8.47 1.74 -3.11
C ALA A 115 8.70 0.70 -4.23
N PHE A 116 7.87 -0.35 -4.30
CA PHE A 116 8.06 -1.48 -5.21
C PHE A 116 7.50 -1.20 -6.61
N LEU A 117 6.39 -0.44 -6.69
CA LEU A 117 5.72 -0.22 -7.97
C LEU A 117 6.60 0.54 -8.96
N SER A 118 6.72 -0.02 -10.17
CA SER A 118 7.39 0.58 -11.30
C SER A 118 6.71 1.89 -11.73
N PRO A 119 7.33 2.69 -12.63
CA PRO A 119 6.69 3.89 -13.17
C PRO A 119 5.33 3.62 -13.84
N ARG A 120 5.12 2.40 -14.36
CA ARG A 120 3.85 1.96 -14.99
C ARG A 120 3.06 1.02 -14.07
N GLY A 121 3.56 0.78 -12.87
CA GLY A 121 3.04 -0.20 -11.95
C GLY A 121 1.68 0.17 -11.38
N CYS A 122 0.88 -0.84 -11.09
CA CYS A 122 -0.37 -0.66 -10.35
C CYS A 122 -0.52 -1.68 -9.21
N LEU A 123 -1.21 -1.23 -8.16
CA LEU A 123 -1.63 -2.04 -7.03
C LEU A 123 -3.13 -2.31 -7.14
N TYR A 124 -3.54 -3.56 -6.93
CA TYR A 124 -4.92 -3.94 -6.64
C TYR A 124 -5.03 -4.43 -5.21
N MET A 125 -5.92 -3.83 -4.43
CA MET A 125 -6.12 -4.16 -3.02
C MET A 125 -7.60 -4.42 -2.74
N VAL A 126 -7.89 -5.50 -2.02
CA VAL A 126 -9.21 -5.78 -1.46
C VAL A 126 -9.37 -5.02 -0.14
N THR A 127 -10.53 -4.40 0.06
CA THR A 127 -10.91 -3.68 1.28
C THR A 127 -12.38 -3.88 1.59
N LEU A 128 -12.76 -3.74 2.85
CA LEU A 128 -14.13 -3.57 3.33
C LEU A 128 -14.44 -2.08 3.51
N THR A 129 -15.73 -1.76 3.53
CA THR A 129 -16.21 -0.41 3.93
C THR A 129 -15.70 -0.01 5.31
N ALA A 130 -15.63 -0.97 6.25
CA ALA A 130 -15.09 -0.76 7.60
C ALA A 130 -13.62 -0.34 7.63
N ASN A 131 -12.86 -0.61 6.55
CA ASN A 131 -11.46 -0.20 6.46
C ASN A 131 -11.30 1.28 6.06
N ASP A 132 -12.37 2.05 5.90
CA ASP A 132 -12.33 3.43 5.37
C ASP A 132 -11.50 3.56 4.06
N PRO A 133 -12.03 3.03 2.94
CA PRO A 133 -11.39 3.16 1.62
C PRO A 133 -11.00 4.59 1.24
N CYS A 134 -11.74 5.60 1.74
CA CYS A 134 -11.45 7.01 1.48
C CYS A 134 -10.12 7.43 2.12
N ASP A 135 -9.90 7.09 3.40
CA ASP A 135 -8.62 7.38 4.06
C ASP A 135 -7.44 6.64 3.39
N ILE A 136 -7.61 5.36 3.05
CA ILE A 136 -6.59 4.58 2.31
C ILE A 136 -6.22 5.29 0.99
N CYS A 137 -7.22 5.79 0.26
CA CYS A 137 -7.00 6.56 -0.96
C CYS A 137 -6.27 7.88 -0.73
N LEU A 138 -6.56 8.58 0.37
CA LEU A 138 -5.86 9.81 0.75
C LEU A 138 -4.41 9.53 1.14
N GLN A 139 -4.12 8.44 1.85
CA GLN A 139 -2.76 8.03 2.19
C GLN A 139 -1.93 7.75 0.92
N MET A 140 -2.47 6.97 -0.02
CA MET A 140 -1.80 6.69 -1.30
C MET A 140 -1.65 7.96 -2.17
N ARG A 141 -2.61 8.88 -2.12
CA ARG A 141 -2.49 10.18 -2.80
C ARG A 141 -1.28 10.98 -2.32
N LYS A 142 -1.04 11.04 -1.01
CA LYS A 142 0.16 11.69 -0.43
C LYS A 142 1.47 11.06 -0.91
N LEU A 143 1.43 9.81 -1.37
CA LEU A 143 2.55 9.08 -1.96
C LEU A 143 2.64 9.24 -3.50
N GLY A 144 1.80 10.09 -4.10
CA GLY A 144 1.80 10.38 -5.54
C GLY A 144 0.96 9.41 -6.38
N PHE A 145 0.01 8.71 -5.78
CA PHE A 145 -0.85 7.76 -6.48
C PHE A 145 -2.27 8.28 -6.69
N ALA A 146 -2.83 8.05 -7.86
CA ALA A 146 -4.26 8.10 -8.09
C ALA A 146 -4.90 6.76 -7.66
N SER A 147 -6.21 6.79 -7.39
CA SER A 147 -6.96 5.61 -7.00
C SER A 147 -8.33 5.55 -7.69
N ARG A 148 -8.86 4.33 -7.86
CA ARG A 148 -10.22 4.08 -8.34
C ARG A 148 -10.73 2.74 -7.81
N ILE A 149 -11.96 2.72 -7.30
CA ILE A 149 -12.68 1.48 -7.03
C ILE A 149 -13.04 0.85 -8.39
N VAL A 150 -12.45 -0.30 -8.70
CA VAL A 150 -12.67 -1.00 -9.98
C VAL A 150 -13.77 -2.04 -9.90
N LEU A 151 -14.07 -2.53 -8.70
CA LEU A 151 -15.17 -3.44 -8.44
C LEU A 151 -15.70 -3.20 -7.02
N GLN A 152 -17.03 -3.28 -6.88
CA GLN A 152 -17.69 -3.32 -5.58
C GLN A 152 -18.70 -4.47 -5.57
N ARG A 153 -18.73 -5.20 -4.46
CA ARG A 153 -19.74 -6.23 -4.17
C ARG A 153 -20.19 -6.06 -2.73
N SER A 154 -21.50 -6.08 -2.54
CA SER A 154 -22.11 -5.94 -1.22
C SER A 154 -23.05 -7.12 -0.98
N THR A 155 -22.89 -7.75 0.17
CA THR A 155 -23.85 -8.66 0.80
C THR A 155 -24.56 -7.90 1.94
N GLU A 156 -25.46 -8.55 2.66
CA GLU A 156 -26.09 -7.94 3.85
C GLU A 156 -25.07 -7.65 4.96
N GLU A 157 -23.99 -8.42 5.02
CA GLU A 157 -23.02 -8.41 6.12
C GLU A 157 -21.75 -7.62 5.77
N GLU A 158 -21.37 -7.59 4.48
CA GLU A 158 -20.10 -7.02 4.05
C GLU A 158 -20.23 -6.24 2.75
N SER A 159 -19.49 -5.14 2.64
CA SER A 159 -19.32 -4.43 1.37
C SER A 159 -17.84 -4.34 1.04
N LEU A 160 -17.45 -5.19 0.09
CA LEU A 160 -16.11 -5.38 -0.44
C LEU A 160 -15.85 -4.47 -1.64
N HIS A 161 -14.65 -3.88 -1.67
CA HIS A 161 -14.15 -3.04 -2.74
C HIS A 161 -12.80 -3.55 -3.20
N ILE A 162 -12.60 -3.60 -4.52
CA ILE A 162 -11.28 -3.72 -5.13
C ILE A 162 -10.85 -2.32 -5.55
N ILE A 163 -9.80 -1.80 -4.92
CA ILE A 163 -9.23 -0.49 -5.24
C ILE A 163 -7.98 -0.69 -6.09
N LYS A 164 -7.93 0.00 -7.22
CA LYS A 164 -6.72 0.13 -8.05
C LYS A 164 -6.00 1.41 -7.69
N PHE A 165 -4.68 1.34 -7.49
CA PHE A 165 -3.78 2.48 -7.35
C PHE A 165 -2.75 2.49 -8.48
N TRP A 166 -2.39 3.66 -8.98
CA TRP A 166 -1.34 3.83 -10.00
C TRP A 166 -0.67 5.20 -9.86
N ARG A 167 0.56 5.34 -10.33
CA ARG A 167 1.25 6.64 -10.31
C ARG A 167 0.58 7.59 -11.28
N ASP A 168 0.27 8.79 -10.81
CA ASP A 168 -0.28 9.87 -11.64
C ASP A 168 0.68 11.05 -11.66
N PRO A 169 1.35 11.32 -12.80
CA PRO A 169 2.28 12.43 -12.93
C PRO A 169 1.67 13.79 -12.60
N GLU A 170 0.35 13.97 -12.82
CA GLU A 170 -0.32 15.24 -12.55
C GLU A 170 -0.49 15.49 -11.04
N ILE A 171 -0.75 14.44 -10.25
CA ILE A 171 -0.82 14.51 -8.78
C ILE A 171 0.55 14.87 -8.21
N VAL A 172 1.61 14.22 -8.69
CA VAL A 172 3.00 14.49 -8.26
C VAL A 172 3.39 15.95 -8.52
N GLN A 173 2.95 16.53 -9.64
CA GLN A 173 3.22 17.93 -9.98
C GLN A 173 2.39 18.92 -9.16
N LEU A 174 1.14 18.59 -8.82
CA LEU A 174 0.28 19.44 -7.99
C LEU A 174 0.85 19.60 -6.57
N ASP A 175 1.29 18.51 -5.96
CA ASP A 175 1.89 18.55 -4.62
C ASP A 175 3.23 19.29 -4.65
N ALA A 176 4.08 19.06 -5.66
CA ALA A 176 5.31 19.82 -5.83
C ALA A 176 5.04 21.34 -5.91
N LYS A 177 4.06 21.75 -6.73
CA LYS A 177 3.68 23.17 -6.86
C LYS A 177 3.14 23.74 -5.54
N GLN A 178 2.34 22.99 -4.78
CA GLN A 178 1.83 23.42 -3.47
C GLN A 178 2.94 23.54 -2.40
N LEU A 179 3.92 22.64 -2.38
CA LEU A 179 5.10 22.77 -1.52
C LEU A 179 5.97 23.98 -1.90
N PHE A 180 6.12 24.26 -3.19
CA PHE A 180 6.86 25.44 -3.67
C PHE A 180 6.14 26.76 -3.31
N THR A 181 4.80 26.82 -3.34
CA THR A 181 4.05 28.01 -2.92
C THR A 181 4.07 28.19 -1.39
N ALA A 182 3.94 27.11 -0.61
CA ALA A 182 4.00 27.16 0.85
C ALA A 182 5.39 27.59 1.39
N LYS A 183 6.48 27.19 0.72
CA LYS A 183 7.84 27.66 1.07
C LYS A 183 8.08 29.14 0.74
N LYS A 184 7.37 29.72 -0.23
CA LYS A 184 7.45 31.16 -0.53
C LYS A 184 6.69 32.03 0.48
N SER A 185 5.72 31.49 1.22
CA SER A 185 4.97 32.24 2.24
C SER A 185 5.64 32.32 3.61
N VAL A 186 6.73 31.59 3.85
CA VAL A 186 7.48 31.66 5.12
C VAL A 186 8.76 32.46 4.92
N SER A 187 8.67 33.78 5.05
CA SER A 187 9.84 34.65 5.19
C SER A 187 10.44 34.50 6.60
N PRO A 188 11.77 34.38 6.79
CA PRO A 188 12.36 34.42 8.11
C PRO A 188 12.25 35.86 8.64
N ARG A 189 11.30 36.13 9.52
CA ARG A 189 11.29 37.39 10.26
C ARG A 189 12.50 37.37 11.20
N LEU A 190 13.55 38.10 10.85
CA LEU A 190 14.60 38.49 11.81
C LEU A 190 13.92 39.18 12.99
N MET A 191 13.94 38.54 14.16
CA MET A 191 13.62 39.22 15.42
C MET A 191 14.77 40.17 15.76
N VAL A 192 14.57 41.46 15.51
CA VAL A 192 15.40 42.52 16.09
C VAL A 192 14.78 42.89 17.45
N PRO A 193 15.50 42.77 18.59
CA PRO A 193 14.94 43.18 19.87
C PRO A 193 14.86 44.71 19.94
N GLN A 194 13.65 45.24 20.12
CA GLN A 194 13.43 46.66 20.38
C GLN A 194 13.75 46.97 21.85
N PHE A 195 14.79 47.76 22.10
CA PHE A 195 14.99 48.44 23.38
C PHE A 195 14.06 49.67 23.47
N PRO A 196 13.31 49.86 24.57
CA PRO A 196 12.49 51.06 24.73
C PRO A 196 13.37 52.27 25.06
N ARG A 197 13.26 53.33 24.24
CA ARG A 197 13.83 54.65 24.52
C ARG A 197 12.94 55.39 25.53
N LEU A 198 13.49 55.68 26.71
CA LEU A 198 12.88 56.54 27.72
C LEU A 198 12.85 58.01 27.25
N PRO A 199 11.80 58.79 27.55
CA PRO A 199 11.73 60.20 27.21
C PRO A 199 12.55 61.08 28.18
N LEU A 200 13.29 62.03 27.61
CA LEU A 200 14.00 63.09 28.33
C LEU A 200 13.03 63.97 29.13
N TRP A 201 13.31 64.13 30.43
CA TRP A 201 12.67 65.13 31.29
C TRP A 201 13.41 66.47 31.14
N LYS A 202 12.65 67.57 31.06
CA LYS A 202 13.12 68.95 31.22
C LYS A 202 12.65 69.49 32.58
N ASN A 203 13.60 70.13 33.28
CA ASN A 203 13.47 71.19 34.30
C ASN A 203 13.10 70.81 35.75
N LEU A 204 14.12 70.66 36.60
CA LEU A 204 14.58 71.65 37.61
C LEU A 204 15.97 71.25 38.12
#